data_AF-A0A7W9ME03-F1
#
_entry.id   AF-A0A7W9ME03-F1
#
_cell.length_a   1.000
_cell.length_b   1.000
_cell.length_c   1.000
_cell.angle_alpha   90.00
_cell.angle_beta   90.00
_cell.angle_gamma   90.00
#
_symmetry.space_group_name_H-M   'P 1'
#
loop_
_entity.id
_entity.type
_entity.pdbx_description
1 polymer ?
#
loop_
_entity_poly.entity_id
_entity_poly.type
_entity_poly.pdbx_seq_one_letter_code
_entity_poly.pdbx_strand_id
1 'polypeptide(L)'
;MTAPDRPRVPHVQATRASAPPRWAVLERELFAVLDRAWRVFSDRYTEGDGRLVFRDTLGQGLDGRDGVDDFYEAFFNWPTLYLLGGSTDVLTASRRHWRGVTGQLTEMGMLVDGFERGYDWFHQGEGMLLFYGLCLAAPEDRELRELATRFADLYLPGGPNYDPAHRIIRAPHNGAGGPRWGFSDHDVYFPWSLALRPYGLPLDWIDGVTSFDELAADPQRARAYGRIMWDRMGRGDTIVNLAATSLVTNAYLLGGERRHADWVVEYVDAWRERLDGRDVVPDNAGTHGVVGEHLEGRWYGGHYGWSWPHGLAPVGTAAIVGAVNAVLLTGDEGYLDLARNPMDAVLDQAEQLRPADVTTITKRWRPHLRGLENEPTLMAPMRRDDSGWFDHNIMPTQLPVALWQFGRAAADRERIDHLRKASSWDWTVVHTQRTKEEAGHEEPWYEYLAGRNPGFPERMLQSAADACAQRLEAIENDPVDPAVGPDAFGIHDWQNHNPVVTEALLQLTTGSPQILYNGALAQMHLRYFDAGRRRPGLPADVAALVSGIDADRTVVELVNLGTAPQSVVVQAGTFAEHLVHTVSADDQPPEQAGSPYVSVRLPGSTQVRLTLTMTLRGATPTYRAPWEVTG
;
A
#
# COMPACT_ATOMS: atom_id res chain seq x y z
N MET A 1 -1.37 37.37 25.84
CA MET A 1 -1.62 36.37 24.78
C MET A 1 -2.91 35.66 25.13
N THR A 2 -3.98 36.00 24.44
CA THR A 2 -5.25 35.27 24.47
C THR A 2 -4.99 33.84 23.99
N ALA A 3 -5.54 32.85 24.70
CA ALA A 3 -5.52 31.45 24.23
C ALA A 3 -6.09 31.42 22.80
N PRO A 4 -5.50 30.68 21.85
CA PRO A 4 -6.11 30.51 20.54
C PRO A 4 -7.52 29.94 20.74
N ASP A 5 -8.49 30.57 20.11
CA ASP A 5 -9.89 30.15 20.12
C ASP A 5 -9.95 28.69 19.64
N ARG A 6 -10.51 27.79 20.45
CA ARG A 6 -10.59 26.37 20.10
C ARG A 6 -11.40 26.24 18.81
N PRO A 7 -10.95 25.50 17.79
CA PRO A 7 -11.71 25.33 16.56
C PRO A 7 -13.07 24.70 16.89
N ARG A 8 -14.14 25.40 16.52
CA ARG A 8 -15.51 24.96 16.74
C ARG A 8 -15.80 23.81 15.78
N VAL A 9 -15.91 22.59 16.28
CA VAL A 9 -16.34 21.46 15.46
C VAL A 9 -17.79 21.68 15.04
N PRO A 10 -18.12 21.75 13.73
CA PRO A 10 -19.50 21.88 13.28
C PRO A 10 -20.31 20.63 13.67
N HIS A 11 -21.58 20.85 14.01
CA HIS A 11 -22.50 19.82 14.44
C HIS A 11 -23.69 19.75 13.48
N VAL A 12 -23.71 18.72 12.64
CA VAL A 12 -24.80 18.45 11.70
C VAL A 12 -25.73 17.40 12.31
N GLN A 13 -27.04 17.57 12.14
CA GLN A 13 -28.02 16.55 12.47
C GLN A 13 -28.81 16.13 11.22
N ALA A 14 -28.87 14.83 10.95
CA ALA A 14 -29.70 14.32 9.87
C ALA A 14 -31.19 14.48 10.20
N THR A 15 -31.95 14.96 9.22
CA THR A 15 -33.40 15.18 9.35
C THR A 15 -34.22 14.35 8.37
N ARG A 16 -33.60 13.81 7.32
CA ARG A 16 -34.27 13.04 6.28
C ARG A 16 -34.45 11.59 6.72
N ALA A 17 -35.68 11.22 7.07
CA ALA A 17 -36.06 9.82 7.22
C ALA A 17 -36.11 9.14 5.84
N SER A 18 -35.58 7.92 5.75
CA SER A 18 -35.60 7.15 4.50
C SER A 18 -35.53 5.65 4.79
N ALA A 19 -36.10 4.85 3.89
CA ALA A 19 -35.69 3.45 3.79
C ALA A 19 -34.20 3.40 3.41
N PRO A 20 -33.41 2.49 4.00
CA PRO A 20 -31.99 2.40 3.71
C PRO A 20 -31.79 2.00 2.23
N PRO A 21 -30.93 2.69 1.47
CA PRO A 21 -30.63 2.32 0.10
C PRO A 21 -29.90 0.96 0.05
N ARG A 22 -29.98 0.26 -1.08
CA ARG A 22 -29.45 -1.11 -1.21
C ARG A 22 -27.94 -1.18 -0.97
N TRP A 23 -27.16 -0.20 -1.47
CA TRP A 23 -25.72 -0.12 -1.19
C TRP A 23 -25.41 -0.09 0.30
N ALA A 24 -26.20 0.63 1.11
CA ALA A 24 -25.96 0.76 2.55
C ALA A 24 -26.19 -0.57 3.27
N VAL A 25 -27.20 -1.34 2.82
CA VAL A 25 -27.46 -2.69 3.33
C VAL A 25 -26.31 -3.62 2.95
N LEU A 26 -25.88 -3.61 1.69
CA LEU A 26 -24.76 -4.43 1.19
C LEU A 26 -23.44 -4.13 1.91
N GLU A 27 -23.18 -2.85 2.24
CA GLU A 27 -21.98 -2.44 2.97
C GLU A 27 -21.95 -3.04 4.38
N ARG A 28 -23.08 -2.98 5.11
CA ARG A 28 -23.19 -3.60 6.43
C ARG A 28 -23.17 -5.14 6.36
N GLU A 29 -23.76 -5.73 5.32
CA GLU A 29 -23.67 -7.16 5.03
C GLU A 29 -22.21 -7.59 4.81
N LEU A 30 -21.44 -6.83 4.03
CA LEU A 30 -20.02 -7.08 3.80
C LEU A 30 -19.23 -7.03 5.11
N PHE A 31 -19.39 -5.99 5.94
CA PHE A 31 -18.76 -5.96 7.28
C PHE A 31 -19.06 -7.22 8.10
N ALA A 32 -20.31 -7.69 8.09
CA ALA A 32 -20.71 -8.89 8.83
C ALA A 32 -20.13 -10.18 8.25
N VAL A 33 -20.03 -10.28 6.92
CA VAL A 33 -19.37 -11.41 6.23
C VAL A 33 -17.88 -11.43 6.58
N LEU A 34 -17.19 -10.30 6.46
CA LEU A 34 -15.77 -10.18 6.79
C LEU A 34 -15.49 -10.52 8.25
N ASP A 35 -16.35 -10.08 9.19
CA ASP A 35 -16.20 -10.42 10.61
C ASP A 35 -16.27 -11.92 10.89
N ARG A 36 -17.08 -12.67 10.15
CA ARG A 36 -17.08 -14.14 10.26
C ARG A 36 -15.88 -14.75 9.55
N ALA A 37 -15.52 -14.22 8.39
CA ALA A 37 -14.53 -14.84 7.53
C ALA A 37 -13.12 -14.82 8.12
N TRP A 38 -12.70 -13.71 8.73
CA TRP A 38 -11.38 -13.65 9.36
C TRP A 38 -11.23 -14.66 10.50
N ARG A 39 -12.33 -15.00 11.19
CA ARG A 39 -12.34 -15.99 12.28
C ARG A 39 -12.11 -17.39 11.74
N VAL A 40 -12.77 -17.75 10.63
CA VAL A 40 -12.53 -19.03 9.93
C VAL A 40 -11.07 -19.16 9.53
N PHE A 41 -10.48 -18.09 8.99
CA PHE A 41 -9.05 -18.07 8.66
C PHE A 41 -8.17 -18.24 9.91
N SER A 42 -8.42 -17.46 10.97
CA SER A 42 -7.66 -17.57 12.22
C SER A 42 -7.73 -18.99 12.79
N ASP A 43 -8.93 -19.57 12.86
CA ASP A 43 -9.14 -20.90 13.43
C ASP A 43 -8.44 -22.00 12.60
N ARG A 44 -8.31 -21.81 11.29
CA ARG A 44 -7.68 -22.78 10.38
C ARG A 44 -6.15 -22.72 10.37
N TYR A 45 -5.57 -21.51 10.41
CA TYR A 45 -4.16 -21.29 10.09
C TYR A 45 -3.31 -20.80 11.26
N THR A 46 -3.88 -20.59 12.44
CA THR A 46 -3.15 -20.01 13.58
C THR A 46 -3.28 -20.83 14.85
N GLU A 47 -2.35 -20.61 15.77
CA GLU A 47 -2.38 -21.20 17.11
C GLU A 47 -2.89 -20.20 18.16
N GLY A 48 -3.11 -20.69 19.39
CA GLY A 48 -3.68 -19.89 20.48
C GLY A 48 -2.85 -18.67 20.89
N ASP A 49 -1.53 -18.69 20.68
CA ASP A 49 -0.64 -17.55 20.95
C ASP A 49 -0.58 -16.53 19.78
N GLY A 50 -1.24 -16.84 18.67
CA GLY A 50 -1.30 -16.00 17.47
C GLY A 50 -0.31 -16.35 16.37
N ARG A 51 0.62 -17.29 16.58
CA ARG A 51 1.54 -17.71 15.52
C ARG A 51 0.80 -18.44 14.40
N LEU A 52 1.41 -18.50 13.21
CA LEU A 52 0.89 -19.30 12.11
C LEU A 52 1.25 -20.78 12.34
N VAL A 53 0.36 -21.69 11.94
CA VAL A 53 0.66 -23.12 11.91
C VAL A 53 1.70 -23.35 10.82
N PHE A 54 2.95 -23.51 11.25
CA PHE A 54 4.10 -23.77 10.40
C PHE A 54 5.07 -24.66 11.16
N ARG A 55 5.43 -25.81 10.57
CA ARG A 55 6.34 -26.80 11.17
C ARG A 55 7.68 -26.92 10.44
N ASP A 56 7.87 -26.14 9.39
CA ASP A 56 9.15 -26.02 8.69
C ASP A 56 9.98 -24.85 9.28
N THR A 57 11.05 -24.43 8.62
CA THR A 57 11.93 -23.35 9.07
C THR A 57 12.28 -22.38 7.95
N LEU A 58 12.32 -21.08 8.26
CA LEU A 58 12.93 -20.06 7.41
C LEU A 58 14.41 -19.87 7.74
N GLY A 59 15.10 -19.08 6.93
CA GLY A 59 16.50 -18.71 7.20
C GLY A 59 17.54 -19.71 6.70
N GLN A 60 17.12 -20.69 5.90
CA GLN A 60 17.97 -21.76 5.36
C GLN A 60 17.93 -21.77 3.83
N GLY A 61 18.97 -22.33 3.21
CA GLY A 61 19.04 -22.50 1.75
C GLY A 61 19.53 -21.27 0.99
N LEU A 62 19.35 -21.29 -0.34
CA LEU A 62 19.86 -20.24 -1.23
C LEU A 62 19.06 -18.93 -1.13
N ASP A 63 17.78 -19.02 -0.74
CA ASP A 63 16.87 -17.88 -0.54
C ASP A 63 16.62 -17.61 0.96
N GLY A 64 17.59 -17.95 1.81
CA GLY A 64 17.43 -17.91 3.27
C GLY A 64 17.28 -16.51 3.87
N ARG A 65 17.08 -15.45 3.07
CA ARG A 65 16.74 -14.12 3.56
C ARG A 65 15.24 -13.81 3.43
N ASP A 66 14.54 -14.51 2.55
CA ASP A 66 13.14 -14.25 2.16
C ASP A 66 12.10 -14.85 3.14
N GLY A 67 10.86 -14.37 3.04
CA GLY A 67 9.66 -14.97 3.63
C GLY A 67 9.18 -14.37 4.94
N VAL A 68 9.80 -13.30 5.45
CA VAL A 68 9.35 -12.63 6.69
C VAL A 68 8.04 -11.88 6.47
N ASP A 69 7.93 -11.20 5.34
CA ASP A 69 6.75 -10.46 4.90
C ASP A 69 5.54 -11.39 4.79
N ASP A 70 5.64 -12.54 4.11
CA ASP A 70 4.54 -13.50 3.92
C ASP A 70 3.79 -13.86 5.22
N PHE A 71 4.51 -13.95 6.34
CA PHE A 71 3.91 -14.24 7.65
C PHE A 71 3.06 -13.08 8.18
N TYR A 72 3.46 -11.84 7.94
CA TYR A 72 2.70 -10.65 8.31
C TYR A 72 1.60 -10.33 7.29
N GLU A 73 1.84 -10.61 6.02
CA GLU A 73 0.90 -10.47 4.90
C GLU A 73 -0.38 -11.31 5.10
N ALA A 74 -0.33 -12.40 5.87
CA ALA A 74 -1.52 -13.14 6.25
C ALA A 74 -2.60 -12.27 6.93
N PHE A 75 -2.21 -11.14 7.55
CA PHE A 75 -3.09 -10.30 8.37
C PHE A 75 -3.04 -8.79 8.00
N PHE A 76 -2.35 -8.39 6.93
CA PHE A 76 -1.98 -6.99 6.66
C PHE A 76 -3.16 -5.98 6.69
N ASN A 77 -4.32 -6.42 6.23
CA ASN A 77 -5.55 -5.65 6.04
C ASN A 77 -6.51 -5.70 7.24
N TRP A 78 -6.23 -6.52 8.27
CA TRP A 78 -7.13 -6.68 9.41
C TRP A 78 -7.26 -5.41 10.28
N PRO A 79 -6.17 -4.65 10.55
CA PRO A 79 -6.31 -3.35 11.21
C PRO A 79 -7.10 -2.35 10.36
N THR A 80 -6.97 -2.41 9.03
CA THR A 80 -7.76 -1.57 8.11
C THR A 80 -9.25 -1.87 8.23
N LEU A 81 -9.64 -3.16 8.31
CA LEU A 81 -11.04 -3.53 8.58
C LEU A 81 -11.55 -2.93 9.89
N TYR A 82 -10.76 -2.96 10.98
CA TYR A 82 -11.12 -2.30 12.23
C TYR A 82 -11.29 -0.78 12.05
N LEU A 83 -10.33 -0.13 11.39
CA LEU A 83 -10.30 1.32 11.15
C LEU A 83 -11.50 1.82 10.35
N LEU A 84 -12.10 0.97 9.51
CA LEU A 84 -13.29 1.27 8.71
C LEU A 84 -14.60 1.09 9.48
N GLY A 85 -14.62 0.26 10.53
CA GLY A 85 -15.83 -0.01 11.32
C GLY A 85 -16.00 -1.47 11.76
N GLY A 86 -15.05 -2.35 11.43
CA GLY A 86 -15.01 -3.74 11.87
C GLY A 86 -15.01 -3.90 13.40
N SER A 87 -15.20 -5.13 13.87
CA SER A 87 -15.32 -5.43 15.30
C SER A 87 -14.05 -5.11 16.09
N THR A 88 -14.18 -4.85 17.39
CA THR A 88 -13.02 -4.71 18.29
C THR A 88 -12.21 -6.02 18.41
N ASP A 89 -12.85 -7.15 18.09
CA ASP A 89 -12.22 -8.45 18.14
C ASP A 89 -11.17 -8.61 17.04
N VAL A 90 -11.40 -8.08 15.83
CA VAL A 90 -10.40 -8.18 14.77
C VAL A 90 -9.13 -7.40 15.12
N LEU A 91 -9.23 -6.22 15.77
CA LEU A 91 -8.05 -5.51 16.29
C LEU A 91 -7.33 -6.32 17.38
N THR A 92 -8.09 -6.96 18.27
CA THR A 92 -7.55 -7.83 19.31
C THR A 92 -6.79 -9.01 18.69
N ALA A 93 -7.37 -9.62 17.65
CA ALA A 93 -6.75 -10.69 16.90
C ALA A 93 -5.51 -10.21 16.14
N SER A 94 -5.55 -9.07 15.43
CA SER A 94 -4.39 -8.49 14.75
C SER A 94 -3.20 -8.28 15.69
N ARG A 95 -3.45 -7.79 16.91
CA ARG A 95 -2.40 -7.61 17.94
C ARG A 95 -1.84 -8.94 18.43
N ARG A 96 -2.69 -9.94 18.63
CA ARG A 96 -2.28 -11.29 19.00
C ARG A 96 -1.42 -11.91 17.89
N HIS A 97 -1.85 -11.83 16.63
CA HIS A 97 -1.12 -12.39 15.50
C HIS A 97 0.20 -11.64 15.24
N TRP A 98 0.22 -10.31 15.35
CA TRP A 98 1.48 -9.55 15.32
C TRP A 98 2.49 -10.08 16.33
N ARG A 99 2.09 -10.26 17.60
CA ARG A 99 3.00 -10.77 18.65
C ARG A 99 3.39 -12.23 18.42
N GLY A 100 2.44 -13.09 18.06
CA GLY A 100 2.69 -14.51 17.82
C GLY A 100 3.62 -14.76 16.64
N VAL A 101 3.36 -14.11 15.50
CA VAL A 101 4.23 -14.14 14.31
C VAL A 101 5.60 -13.54 14.61
N THR A 102 5.67 -12.38 15.28
CA THR A 102 6.97 -11.77 15.65
C THR A 102 7.77 -12.71 16.55
N GLY A 103 7.14 -13.37 17.51
CA GLY A 103 7.77 -14.39 18.35
C GLY A 103 8.28 -15.57 17.52
N GLN A 104 7.43 -16.12 16.64
CA GLN A 104 7.77 -17.24 15.76
C GLN A 104 8.95 -16.93 14.83
N LEU A 105 8.96 -15.78 14.17
CA LEU A 105 10.05 -15.37 13.30
C LEU A 105 11.34 -15.06 14.09
N THR A 106 11.22 -14.57 15.34
CA THR A 106 12.36 -14.42 16.26
C THR A 106 12.96 -15.77 16.64
N GLU A 107 12.12 -16.78 16.95
CA GLU A 107 12.56 -18.15 17.23
C GLU A 107 13.35 -18.76 16.04
N MET A 108 12.96 -18.43 14.81
CA MET A 108 13.66 -18.84 13.57
C MET A 108 14.90 -17.98 13.26
N GLY A 109 15.18 -16.93 14.04
CA GLY A 109 16.33 -16.04 13.85
C GLY A 109 16.16 -15.04 12.69
N MET A 110 14.97 -14.92 12.13
CA MET A 110 14.65 -14.00 11.03
C MET A 110 14.52 -12.55 11.50
N LEU A 111 14.17 -12.34 12.79
CA LEU A 111 14.09 -11.01 13.40
C LEU A 111 15.24 -10.77 14.40
N VAL A 112 15.60 -9.51 14.57
CA VAL A 112 16.46 -9.00 15.64
C VAL A 112 15.68 -7.89 16.36
N ASP A 113 15.49 -8.05 17.67
CA ASP A 113 14.71 -7.11 18.50
C ASP A 113 13.33 -6.75 17.93
N GLY A 114 12.65 -7.74 17.34
CA GLY A 114 11.29 -7.63 16.80
C GLY A 114 11.17 -6.98 15.43
N PHE A 115 12.27 -6.66 14.76
CA PHE A 115 12.28 -6.18 13.38
C PHE A 115 13.09 -7.12 12.49
N GLU A 116 12.78 -7.12 11.20
CA GLU A 116 13.43 -7.99 10.24
C GLU A 116 14.94 -7.81 10.24
N ARG A 117 15.68 -8.94 10.27
CA ARG A 117 17.14 -8.92 10.28
C ARG A 117 17.68 -8.19 9.05
N GLY A 118 17.09 -8.44 7.90
CA GLY A 118 17.18 -7.56 6.75
C GLY A 118 16.96 -8.25 5.41
N TYR A 119 16.09 -7.66 4.61
CA TYR A 119 15.78 -8.02 3.24
C TYR A 119 15.55 -6.74 2.43
N ASP A 120 15.02 -6.79 1.22
CA ASP A 120 14.73 -5.57 0.47
C ASP A 120 13.47 -4.85 0.98
N TRP A 121 13.40 -3.54 0.75
CA TRP A 121 12.25 -2.73 1.17
C TRP A 121 10.99 -2.91 0.33
N PHE A 122 11.09 -3.58 -0.83
CA PHE A 122 9.89 -3.95 -1.59
C PHE A 122 9.06 -4.97 -0.79
N HIS A 123 9.70 -5.98 -0.19
CA HIS A 123 9.05 -6.98 0.67
C HIS A 123 8.86 -6.50 2.12
N GLN A 124 9.86 -5.85 2.74
CA GLN A 124 9.66 -5.29 4.09
C GLN A 124 8.47 -4.33 4.14
N GLY A 125 8.28 -3.54 3.07
CA GLY A 125 7.11 -2.69 2.93
C GLY A 125 5.79 -3.45 3.03
N GLU A 126 5.69 -4.62 2.40
CA GLU A 126 4.49 -5.48 2.42
C GLU A 126 4.22 -5.99 3.85
N GLY A 127 5.24 -6.53 4.53
CA GLY A 127 5.12 -7.01 5.90
C GLY A 127 4.78 -5.89 6.91
N MET A 128 5.21 -4.66 6.65
CA MET A 128 5.00 -3.51 7.54
C MET A 128 3.58 -2.93 7.51
N LEU A 129 2.74 -3.30 6.53
CA LEU A 129 1.35 -2.83 6.47
C LEU A 129 0.53 -3.19 7.72
N LEU A 130 0.71 -4.41 8.26
CA LEU A 130 0.07 -4.82 9.52
C LEU A 130 0.49 -3.88 10.66
N PHE A 131 1.79 -3.58 10.77
CA PHE A 131 2.35 -2.73 11.81
C PHE A 131 1.84 -1.29 11.69
N TYR A 132 1.84 -0.70 10.49
CA TYR A 132 1.30 0.65 10.25
C TYR A 132 -0.19 0.73 10.57
N GLY A 133 -0.95 -0.29 10.16
CA GLY A 133 -2.37 -0.41 10.48
C GLY A 133 -2.62 -0.45 12.00
N LEU A 134 -1.85 -1.24 12.74
CA LEU A 134 -1.92 -1.31 14.21
C LEU A 134 -1.58 0.04 14.87
N CYS A 135 -0.53 0.71 14.41
CA CYS A 135 -0.14 2.03 14.89
C CYS A 135 -1.25 3.06 14.69
N LEU A 136 -1.93 3.02 13.54
CA LEU A 136 -3.03 3.93 13.22
C LEU A 136 -4.32 3.60 14.00
N ALA A 137 -4.54 2.32 14.31
CA ALA A 137 -5.71 1.83 15.05
C ALA A 137 -5.65 2.17 16.54
N ALA A 138 -4.45 2.14 17.12
CA ALA A 138 -4.21 2.33 18.54
C ALA A 138 -2.91 3.14 18.78
N PRO A 139 -2.88 4.41 18.39
CA PRO A 139 -1.70 5.25 18.44
C PRO A 139 -1.19 5.55 19.86
N GLU A 140 -2.03 5.33 20.87
CA GLU A 140 -1.70 5.45 22.30
C GLU A 140 -0.89 4.24 22.83
N ASP A 141 -0.78 3.17 22.06
CA ASP A 141 -0.08 1.96 22.49
C ASP A 141 1.42 2.21 22.65
N ARG A 142 1.88 2.04 23.89
CA ARG A 142 3.28 2.29 24.25
C ARG A 142 4.26 1.35 23.54
N GLU A 143 3.91 0.07 23.39
CA GLU A 143 4.77 -0.91 22.73
C GLU A 143 4.94 -0.53 21.24
N LEU A 144 3.85 -0.22 20.54
CA LEU A 144 3.92 0.18 19.13
C LEU A 144 4.73 1.46 18.92
N ARG A 145 4.59 2.44 19.82
CA ARG A 145 5.39 3.70 19.77
C ARG A 145 6.87 3.46 19.99
N GLU A 146 7.22 2.62 20.96
CA GLU A 146 8.61 2.23 21.24
C GLU A 146 9.22 1.46 20.06
N LEU A 147 8.46 0.53 19.47
CA LEU A 147 8.87 -0.21 18.26
C LEU A 147 9.07 0.72 17.07
N ALA A 148 8.10 1.59 16.77
CA ALA A 148 8.18 2.51 15.63
C ALA A 148 9.42 3.42 15.73
N THR A 149 9.69 3.97 16.92
CA THR A 149 10.87 4.80 17.16
C THR A 149 12.15 4.00 17.00
N ARG A 150 12.25 2.80 17.61
CA ARG A 150 13.45 1.96 17.53
C ARG A 150 13.75 1.52 16.10
N PHE A 151 12.72 1.14 15.36
CA PHE A 151 12.88 0.68 13.98
C PHE A 151 13.27 1.84 13.06
N ALA A 152 12.65 3.02 13.23
CA ALA A 152 13.02 4.22 12.48
C ALA A 152 14.49 4.62 12.75
N ASP A 153 14.94 4.54 14.00
CA ASP A 153 16.29 4.93 14.41
C ASP A 153 17.40 4.08 13.76
N LEU A 154 17.07 2.91 13.19
CA LEU A 154 18.02 2.13 12.38
C LEU A 154 18.45 2.85 11.09
N TYR A 155 17.62 3.78 10.62
CA TYR A 155 17.79 4.51 9.36
C TYR A 155 18.21 5.96 9.56
N LEU A 156 18.22 6.49 10.79
CA LEU A 156 18.66 7.86 11.05
C LEU A 156 20.21 7.93 11.10
N PRO A 157 20.81 9.14 11.03
CA PRO A 157 22.23 9.32 11.28
C PRO A 157 22.66 8.69 12.63
N GLY A 158 23.63 7.78 12.58
CA GLY A 158 24.08 6.98 13.73
C GLY A 158 23.46 5.58 13.82
N GLY A 159 22.39 5.32 13.06
CA GLY A 159 21.87 3.98 12.80
C GLY A 159 22.77 3.20 11.82
N PRO A 160 22.67 1.87 11.78
CA PRO A 160 23.57 1.04 10.97
C PRO A 160 23.31 1.14 9.46
N ASN A 161 22.06 1.42 9.06
CA ASN A 161 21.61 1.30 7.66
C ASN A 161 21.87 2.55 6.82
N TYR A 162 22.06 3.72 7.44
CA TYR A 162 22.13 4.99 6.74
C TYR A 162 23.53 5.60 6.76
N ASP A 163 23.99 6.05 5.60
CA ASP A 163 25.20 6.85 5.47
C ASP A 163 24.81 8.32 5.23
N PRO A 164 24.94 9.19 6.25
CA PRO A 164 24.58 10.61 6.12
C PRO A 164 25.55 11.40 5.24
N ALA A 165 26.77 10.92 4.99
CA ALA A 165 27.72 11.63 4.13
C ALA A 165 27.31 11.57 2.66
N HIS A 166 26.77 10.42 2.24
CA HIS A 166 26.34 10.18 0.87
C HIS A 166 24.81 10.14 0.69
N ARG A 167 24.06 10.27 1.80
CA ARG A 167 22.59 10.22 1.86
C ARG A 167 22.04 8.98 1.16
N ILE A 168 22.51 7.81 1.62
CA ILE A 168 22.09 6.50 1.10
C ILE A 168 21.71 5.55 2.22
N ILE A 169 20.75 4.67 1.94
CA ILE A 169 20.65 3.38 2.61
C ILE A 169 21.71 2.45 2.01
N ARG A 170 22.53 1.85 2.86
CA ARG A 170 23.86 1.35 2.49
C ARG A 170 23.85 0.06 1.66
N ALA A 171 22.76 -0.70 1.69
CA ALA A 171 22.64 -1.97 0.97
C ALA A 171 21.18 -2.20 0.53
N PRO A 172 20.95 -2.94 -0.57
CA PRO A 172 19.60 -3.32 -0.99
C PRO A 172 18.89 -4.16 0.06
N HIS A 173 19.59 -5.11 0.68
CA HIS A 173 19.09 -5.83 1.86
C HIS A 173 19.61 -5.17 3.12
N ASN A 174 18.72 -4.72 3.99
CA ASN A 174 19.04 -3.95 5.19
C ASN A 174 17.97 -4.16 6.25
N GLY A 175 18.23 -3.86 7.51
CA GLY A 175 17.23 -4.09 8.57
C GLY A 175 17.82 -3.95 9.97
N ALA A 176 17.29 -4.67 10.95
CA ALA A 176 17.79 -4.67 12.32
C ALA A 176 19.22 -5.22 12.45
N GLY A 177 19.65 -6.08 11.51
CA GLY A 177 21.03 -6.57 11.42
C GLY A 177 22.02 -5.56 10.83
N GLY A 178 21.56 -4.38 10.41
CA GLY A 178 22.33 -3.44 9.62
C GLY A 178 22.31 -3.77 8.12
N PRO A 179 23.20 -3.16 7.31
CA PRO A 179 23.31 -3.46 5.89
C PRO A 179 23.80 -4.91 5.69
N ARG A 180 23.04 -5.69 4.93
CA ARG A 180 23.38 -7.07 4.54
C ARG A 180 23.84 -7.07 3.10
N TRP A 181 25.16 -7.00 2.91
CA TRP A 181 25.79 -7.03 1.60
C TRP A 181 25.39 -8.27 0.80
N GLY A 182 25.26 -8.11 -0.52
CA GLY A 182 24.85 -9.17 -1.42
C GLY A 182 23.40 -9.61 -1.26
N PHE A 183 23.09 -10.82 -1.73
CA PHE A 183 21.75 -11.41 -1.69
C PHE A 183 21.66 -12.70 -0.84
N SER A 184 22.78 -13.17 -0.28
CA SER A 184 22.84 -14.39 0.52
C SER A 184 23.84 -14.24 1.67
N ASP A 185 23.69 -14.96 2.78
CA ASP A 185 24.76 -15.03 3.79
C ASP A 185 25.69 -16.25 3.57
N HIS A 186 25.43 -17.01 2.50
CA HIS A 186 26.02 -18.31 2.22
C HIS A 186 26.60 -18.36 0.80
N ASP A 187 26.49 -19.52 0.12
CA ASP A 187 26.97 -19.69 -1.24
C ASP A 187 26.28 -18.69 -2.19
N VAL A 188 27.08 -17.86 -2.83
CA VAL A 188 26.58 -16.86 -3.77
C VAL A 188 26.22 -17.57 -5.08
N TYR A 189 24.94 -17.58 -5.41
CA TYR A 189 24.39 -18.40 -6.48
C TYR A 189 23.23 -17.66 -7.15
N PHE A 190 23.16 -17.64 -8.48
CA PHE A 190 21.94 -17.23 -9.21
C PHE A 190 21.74 -18.13 -10.43
N PRO A 191 20.52 -18.63 -10.69
CA PRO A 191 19.28 -18.34 -9.96
C PRO A 191 19.10 -19.20 -8.70
N TRP A 192 18.73 -18.58 -7.58
CA TRP A 192 18.41 -19.30 -6.34
C TRP A 192 16.98 -19.86 -6.31
N SER A 193 16.11 -19.40 -7.20
CA SER A 193 14.74 -19.89 -7.37
C SER A 193 14.34 -19.92 -8.85
N LEU A 194 13.65 -20.98 -9.28
CA LEU A 194 13.10 -21.09 -10.64
C LEU A 194 11.91 -20.16 -10.88
N ALA A 195 11.28 -19.64 -9.81
CA ALA A 195 10.22 -18.64 -9.92
C ALA A 195 10.70 -17.34 -10.57
N LEU A 196 12.02 -17.10 -10.57
CA LEU A 196 12.65 -15.92 -11.16
C LEU A 196 12.82 -16.03 -12.69
N ARG A 197 12.61 -17.23 -13.27
CA ARG A 197 12.79 -17.50 -14.70
C ARG A 197 12.05 -16.50 -15.62
N PRO A 198 10.79 -16.10 -15.35
CA PRO A 198 10.07 -15.15 -16.20
C PRO A 198 10.72 -13.76 -16.28
N TYR A 199 11.54 -13.38 -15.31
CA TYR A 199 12.22 -12.08 -15.28
C TYR A 199 13.54 -12.10 -16.06
N GLY A 200 14.08 -13.27 -16.41
CA GLY A 200 15.32 -13.38 -17.16
C GLY A 200 16.56 -13.03 -16.34
N LEU A 201 17.57 -12.44 -16.99
CA LEU A 201 18.85 -12.09 -16.38
C LEU A 201 18.79 -10.71 -15.71
N PRO A 202 19.25 -10.57 -14.45
CA PRO A 202 19.36 -9.27 -13.77
C PRO A 202 20.37 -8.31 -14.41
N LEU A 203 21.50 -8.88 -14.86
CA LEU A 203 22.61 -8.21 -15.53
C LEU A 203 22.81 -8.90 -16.89
N ASP A 204 22.10 -8.44 -17.92
CA ASP A 204 22.04 -9.06 -19.24
C ASP A 204 23.25 -8.74 -20.13
N TRP A 205 24.07 -7.76 -19.75
CA TRP A 205 25.30 -7.37 -20.46
C TRP A 205 26.56 -8.15 -20.04
N ILE A 206 26.41 -9.18 -19.20
CA ILE A 206 27.56 -9.98 -18.74
C ILE A 206 27.97 -11.00 -19.81
N ASP A 207 29.21 -10.85 -20.31
CA ASP A 207 29.78 -11.73 -21.32
C ASP A 207 29.71 -13.22 -20.92
N GLY A 208 29.28 -14.05 -21.87
CA GLY A 208 29.28 -15.52 -21.73
C GLY A 208 28.04 -16.12 -21.04
N VAL A 209 27.03 -15.32 -20.72
CA VAL A 209 25.72 -15.78 -20.22
C VAL A 209 24.61 -15.10 -21.02
N THR A 210 23.77 -15.88 -21.70
CA THR A 210 22.75 -15.33 -22.62
C THR A 210 21.32 -15.60 -22.15
N SER A 211 21.11 -16.48 -21.18
CA SER A 211 19.78 -16.73 -20.63
C SER A 211 19.79 -17.25 -19.19
N PHE A 212 18.65 -17.12 -18.53
CA PHE A 212 18.39 -17.73 -17.23
C PHE A 212 18.59 -19.26 -17.26
N ASP A 213 18.16 -19.92 -18.34
CA ASP A 213 18.20 -21.39 -18.45
C ASP A 213 19.64 -21.91 -18.53
N GLU A 214 20.56 -21.16 -19.14
CA GLU A 214 21.99 -21.49 -19.13
C GLU A 214 22.56 -21.50 -17.71
N LEU A 215 22.17 -20.53 -16.88
CA LEU A 215 22.59 -20.47 -15.48
C LEU A 215 21.96 -21.61 -14.66
N ALA A 216 20.68 -21.88 -14.86
CA ALA A 216 19.98 -22.95 -14.16
C ALA A 216 20.56 -24.35 -14.48
N ALA A 217 21.11 -24.54 -15.67
CA ALA A 217 21.70 -25.80 -16.12
C ALA A 217 23.17 -26.02 -15.67
N ASP A 218 23.89 -24.96 -15.30
CA ASP A 218 25.32 -25.02 -14.94
C ASP A 218 25.61 -24.34 -13.59
N PRO A 219 25.75 -25.12 -12.49
CA PRO A 219 26.02 -24.58 -11.16
C PRO A 219 27.32 -23.79 -11.03
N GLN A 220 28.34 -24.05 -11.87
CA GLN A 220 29.57 -23.27 -11.82
C GLN A 220 29.37 -21.89 -12.44
N ARG A 221 28.64 -21.81 -13.56
CA ARG A 221 28.21 -20.54 -14.15
C ARG A 221 27.28 -19.77 -13.23
N ALA A 222 26.31 -20.44 -12.61
CA ALA A 222 25.39 -19.83 -11.64
C ALA A 222 26.13 -19.16 -10.47
N ARG A 223 27.15 -19.82 -9.92
CA ARG A 223 28.02 -19.23 -8.88
C ARG A 223 28.87 -18.07 -9.39
N ALA A 224 29.40 -18.18 -10.61
CA ALA A 224 30.19 -17.10 -11.21
C ALA A 224 29.32 -15.85 -11.43
N TYR A 225 28.13 -16.03 -11.99
CA TYR A 225 27.17 -14.96 -12.22
C TYR A 225 26.64 -14.37 -10.90
N GLY A 226 26.31 -15.22 -9.92
CA GLY A 226 25.91 -14.76 -8.60
C GLY A 226 26.95 -13.85 -7.94
N ARG A 227 28.25 -14.16 -8.05
CA ARG A 227 29.33 -13.28 -7.55
C ARG A 227 29.35 -11.92 -8.24
N ILE A 228 29.05 -11.87 -9.53
CA ILE A 228 28.94 -10.61 -10.26
C ILE A 228 27.75 -9.80 -9.73
N MET A 229 26.58 -10.43 -9.54
CA MET A 229 25.43 -9.77 -8.92
C MET A 229 25.75 -9.25 -7.52
N TRP A 230 26.43 -10.06 -6.71
CA TRP A 230 26.87 -9.67 -5.38
C TRP A 230 27.70 -8.39 -5.40
N ASP A 231 28.72 -8.34 -6.26
CA ASP A 231 29.63 -7.21 -6.32
C ASP A 231 28.99 -5.95 -6.91
N ARG A 232 28.06 -6.11 -7.85
CA ARG A 232 27.49 -4.99 -8.62
C ARG A 232 26.18 -4.46 -8.08
N MET A 233 25.27 -5.35 -7.68
CA MET A 233 23.93 -5.01 -7.22
C MET A 233 23.79 -5.14 -5.71
N GLY A 234 24.63 -5.94 -5.04
CA GLY A 234 24.50 -6.26 -3.62
C GLY A 234 24.98 -5.19 -2.63
N ARG A 235 25.23 -3.96 -3.08
CA ARG A 235 25.76 -2.87 -2.24
C ARG A 235 25.34 -1.50 -2.77
N GLY A 236 25.25 -0.53 -1.88
CA GLY A 236 24.68 0.77 -2.19
C GLY A 236 23.16 0.77 -2.07
N ASP A 237 22.57 1.87 -2.49
CA ASP A 237 21.15 2.15 -2.39
C ASP A 237 20.39 1.68 -3.63
N THR A 238 19.11 1.37 -3.44
CA THR A 238 18.16 1.08 -4.51
C THR A 238 16.89 1.87 -4.30
N ILE A 239 16.22 2.25 -5.37
CA ILE A 239 15.06 3.15 -5.30
C ILE A 239 13.92 2.60 -4.43
N VAL A 240 13.79 1.27 -4.33
CA VAL A 240 12.79 0.64 -3.47
C VAL A 240 12.98 0.93 -1.99
N ASN A 241 14.19 1.31 -1.55
CA ASN A 241 14.42 1.77 -0.18
C ASN A 241 13.67 3.07 0.16
N LEU A 242 13.11 3.80 -0.81
CA LEU A 242 12.16 4.89 -0.51
C LEU A 242 10.96 4.42 0.32
N ALA A 243 10.57 3.14 0.27
CA ALA A 243 9.51 2.61 1.12
C ALA A 243 9.82 2.70 2.63
N ALA A 244 11.10 2.75 3.01
CA ALA A 244 11.55 2.97 4.40
C ALA A 244 11.05 4.29 4.99
N THR A 245 10.75 5.27 4.14
CA THR A 245 10.24 6.58 4.58
C THR A 245 8.89 6.46 5.30
N SER A 246 8.07 5.45 5.01
CA SER A 246 6.80 5.22 5.71
C SER A 246 7.02 4.82 7.17
N LEU A 247 8.05 4.00 7.44
CA LEU A 247 8.41 3.61 8.81
C LEU A 247 8.80 4.82 9.64
N VAL A 248 9.68 5.66 9.08
CA VAL A 248 10.17 6.86 9.77
C VAL A 248 9.07 7.92 9.89
N THR A 249 8.21 8.07 8.88
CA THR A 249 7.03 8.94 8.94
C THR A 249 6.03 8.46 9.99
N ASN A 250 5.78 7.15 10.11
CA ASN A 250 4.94 6.57 11.17
C ASN A 250 5.50 6.87 12.57
N ALA A 251 6.83 6.75 12.76
CA ALA A 251 7.48 7.12 14.01
C ALA A 251 7.30 8.61 14.34
N TYR A 252 7.44 9.50 13.34
CA TYR A 252 7.16 10.92 13.50
C TYR A 252 5.70 11.19 13.91
N LEU A 253 4.72 10.55 13.26
CA LEU A 253 3.30 10.76 13.56
C LEU A 253 2.90 10.28 14.97
N LEU A 254 3.60 9.26 15.50
CA LEU A 254 3.43 8.73 16.86
C LEU A 254 4.19 9.51 17.95
N GLY A 255 5.40 9.97 17.63
CA GLY A 255 6.36 10.53 18.59
C GLY A 255 6.50 12.05 18.53
N GLY A 256 6.33 12.65 17.35
CA GLY A 256 6.50 14.08 17.08
C GLY A 256 7.95 14.56 17.02
N GLU A 257 8.94 13.65 17.01
CA GLU A 257 10.36 14.00 17.00
C GLU A 257 10.82 14.48 15.62
N ARG A 258 11.26 15.74 15.53
CA ARG A 258 11.63 16.38 14.27
C ARG A 258 12.72 15.64 13.48
N ARG A 259 13.65 14.97 14.15
CA ARG A 259 14.72 14.18 13.50
C ARG A 259 14.19 13.11 12.54
N HIS A 260 13.02 12.54 12.82
CA HIS A 260 12.38 11.56 11.93
C HIS A 260 11.87 12.24 10.66
N ALA A 261 11.14 13.36 10.81
CA ALA A 261 10.65 14.12 9.65
C ALA A 261 11.79 14.69 8.79
N ASP A 262 12.82 15.24 9.43
CA ASP A 262 13.96 15.86 8.74
C ASP A 262 14.75 14.80 7.95
N TRP A 263 14.90 13.57 8.46
CA TRP A 263 15.53 12.47 7.73
C TRP A 263 14.72 12.04 6.49
N VAL A 264 13.39 11.94 6.61
CA VAL A 264 12.52 11.58 5.47
C VAL A 264 12.71 12.59 4.34
N VAL A 265 12.70 13.88 4.67
CA VAL A 265 12.90 14.97 3.71
C VAL A 265 14.28 14.88 3.06
N GLU A 266 15.36 14.77 3.86
CA GLU A 266 16.73 14.66 3.35
C GLU A 266 16.91 13.45 2.41
N TYR A 267 16.34 12.32 2.77
CA TYR A 267 16.47 11.09 2.00
C TYR A 267 15.71 11.15 0.68
N VAL A 268 14.49 11.70 0.66
CA VAL A 268 13.71 11.87 -0.57
C VAL A 268 14.36 12.93 -1.47
N ASP A 269 14.88 14.03 -0.91
CA ASP A 269 15.63 15.03 -1.68
C ASP A 269 16.87 14.44 -2.34
N ALA A 270 17.58 13.52 -1.69
CA ALA A 270 18.71 12.83 -2.31
C ALA A 270 18.31 12.06 -3.59
N TRP A 271 17.11 11.48 -3.64
CA TRP A 271 16.59 10.85 -4.86
C TRP A 271 16.12 11.86 -5.91
N ARG A 272 15.53 12.99 -5.51
CA ARG A 272 15.20 14.09 -6.44
C ARG A 272 16.45 14.70 -7.08
N GLU A 273 17.52 14.88 -6.30
CA GLU A 273 18.81 15.35 -6.80
C GLU A 273 19.46 14.34 -7.76
N ARG A 274 19.28 13.03 -7.52
CA ARG A 274 19.76 11.99 -8.45
C ARG A 274 18.98 11.95 -9.77
N LEU A 275 17.70 12.34 -9.73
CA LEU A 275 16.85 12.54 -10.91
C LEU A 275 17.22 13.82 -11.67
N ASP A 276 17.70 14.88 -10.99
CA ASP A 276 18.00 16.16 -11.63
C ASP A 276 18.95 16.01 -12.85
N GLY A 277 18.57 16.64 -13.97
CA GLY A 277 19.26 16.51 -15.25
C GLY A 277 19.13 15.17 -15.97
N ARG A 278 18.24 14.26 -15.51
CA ARG A 278 17.90 12.99 -16.17
C ARG A 278 16.44 12.96 -16.62
N ASP A 279 16.18 12.18 -17.65
CA ASP A 279 14.82 11.99 -18.17
C ASP A 279 13.96 11.13 -17.23
N VAL A 280 14.59 10.19 -16.51
CA VAL A 280 13.93 9.25 -15.61
C VAL A 280 14.76 8.99 -14.36
N VAL A 281 14.07 8.73 -13.25
CA VAL A 281 14.68 8.50 -11.95
C VAL A 281 15.59 7.27 -12.02
N PRO A 282 16.84 7.36 -11.55
CA PRO A 282 17.71 6.20 -11.46
C PRO A 282 17.18 5.19 -10.43
N ASP A 283 17.48 3.91 -10.61
CA ASP A 283 17.06 2.86 -9.66
C ASP A 283 18.14 2.48 -8.63
N ASN A 284 19.34 3.07 -8.74
CA ASN A 284 20.48 2.74 -7.91
C ASN A 284 21.37 3.95 -7.61
N ALA A 285 22.04 3.88 -6.46
CA ALA A 285 23.17 4.73 -6.11
C ALA A 285 24.24 3.89 -5.41
N GLY A 286 25.51 4.07 -5.78
CA GLY A 286 26.60 3.35 -5.16
C GLY A 286 26.86 3.76 -3.72
N THR A 287 27.92 3.17 -3.15
CA THR A 287 28.33 3.38 -1.76
C THR A 287 28.79 4.82 -1.49
N HIS A 288 29.11 5.58 -2.52
CA HIS A 288 29.43 7.01 -2.43
C HIS A 288 28.28 7.91 -2.90
N GLY A 289 27.06 7.36 -3.03
CA GLY A 289 25.88 8.09 -3.49
C GLY A 289 25.86 8.40 -5.00
N VAL A 290 26.84 7.88 -5.77
CA VAL A 290 26.98 8.08 -7.21
C VAL A 290 26.08 7.10 -7.96
N VAL A 291 25.20 7.61 -8.83
CA VAL A 291 24.34 6.79 -9.69
C VAL A 291 25.19 5.91 -10.61
N GLY A 292 24.91 4.60 -10.65
CA GLY A 292 25.59 3.64 -11.52
C GLY A 292 27.02 3.27 -11.12
N GLU A 293 27.50 3.67 -9.94
CA GLU A 293 28.88 3.47 -9.48
C GLU A 293 29.36 2.01 -9.63
N HIS A 294 28.51 1.06 -9.25
CA HIS A 294 28.79 -0.37 -9.28
C HIS A 294 28.24 -1.07 -10.52
N LEU A 295 27.61 -0.32 -11.44
CA LEU A 295 26.93 -0.82 -12.65
C LEU A 295 27.50 -0.19 -13.94
N GLU A 296 28.78 0.21 -13.90
CA GLU A 296 29.52 0.83 -15.04
C GLU A 296 28.83 2.09 -15.59
N GLY A 297 28.26 2.89 -14.69
CA GLY A 297 27.56 4.13 -15.04
C GLY A 297 26.12 3.96 -15.50
N ARG A 298 25.57 2.73 -15.53
CA ARG A 298 24.15 2.49 -15.79
C ARG A 298 23.31 3.03 -14.64
N TRP A 299 22.38 3.93 -14.95
CA TRP A 299 21.43 4.48 -14.00
C TRP A 299 20.28 3.51 -13.66
N TYR A 300 20.20 2.40 -14.41
CA TYR A 300 19.34 1.26 -14.17
C TYR A 300 20.15 0.02 -13.77
N GLY A 301 19.47 -1.01 -13.26
CA GLY A 301 20.05 -2.30 -12.91
C GLY A 301 20.14 -2.56 -11.41
N GLY A 302 19.60 -1.66 -10.58
CA GLY A 302 19.40 -1.88 -9.15
C GLY A 302 18.44 -3.02 -8.85
N HIS A 303 18.52 -3.59 -7.65
CA HIS A 303 17.60 -4.63 -7.19
C HIS A 303 16.17 -4.09 -7.05
N TYR A 304 15.19 -4.78 -7.65
CA TYR A 304 13.81 -4.29 -7.85
C TYR A 304 13.75 -2.93 -8.58
N GLY A 305 14.74 -2.71 -9.44
CA GLY A 305 14.84 -1.54 -10.31
C GLY A 305 14.26 -1.78 -11.70
N TRP A 306 14.64 -0.91 -12.65
CA TRP A 306 14.16 -0.91 -14.03
C TRP A 306 14.51 -2.18 -14.79
N SER A 307 15.67 -2.79 -14.52
CA SER A 307 16.06 -4.01 -15.21
C SER A 307 15.47 -5.25 -14.58
N TRP A 308 15.46 -5.38 -13.25
CA TRP A 308 15.08 -6.63 -12.60
C TRP A 308 14.78 -6.53 -11.08
N PRO A 309 13.80 -7.29 -10.56
CA PRO A 309 12.61 -7.76 -11.27
C PRO A 309 11.56 -6.63 -11.40
N HIS A 310 10.56 -6.83 -12.25
CA HIS A 310 9.34 -6.03 -12.39
C HIS A 310 9.41 -4.59 -12.94
N GLY A 311 10.52 -3.85 -12.81
CA GLY A 311 10.64 -2.53 -13.42
C GLY A 311 9.70 -1.47 -12.82
N LEU A 312 8.78 -0.94 -13.63
CA LEU A 312 7.89 0.17 -13.24
C LEU A 312 7.13 -0.08 -11.94
N ALA A 313 6.64 -1.30 -11.68
CA ALA A 313 5.79 -1.56 -10.51
C ALA A 313 6.49 -1.22 -9.17
N PRO A 314 7.65 -1.82 -8.82
CA PRO A 314 8.38 -1.45 -7.61
C PRO A 314 8.90 -0.01 -7.64
N VAL A 315 9.43 0.45 -8.78
CA VAL A 315 9.98 1.80 -8.93
C VAL A 315 8.92 2.88 -8.69
N GLY A 316 7.77 2.74 -9.35
CA GLY A 316 6.65 3.66 -9.25
C GLY A 316 6.03 3.66 -7.86
N THR A 317 5.83 2.49 -7.25
CA THR A 317 5.31 2.40 -5.87
C THR A 317 6.24 3.09 -4.89
N ALA A 318 7.54 2.82 -4.94
CA ALA A 318 8.52 3.41 -4.03
C ALA A 318 8.63 4.94 -4.21
N ALA A 319 8.59 5.42 -5.46
CA ALA A 319 8.57 6.83 -5.78
C ALA A 319 7.32 7.54 -5.24
N ILE A 320 6.13 6.93 -5.37
CA ILE A 320 4.89 7.43 -4.77
C ILE A 320 5.01 7.47 -3.25
N VAL A 321 5.48 6.39 -2.61
CA VAL A 321 5.62 6.31 -1.14
C VAL A 321 6.53 7.42 -0.62
N GLY A 322 7.73 7.56 -1.19
CA GLY A 322 8.68 8.61 -0.79
C GLY A 322 8.11 10.01 -0.97
N ALA A 323 7.54 10.29 -2.15
CA ALA A 323 6.95 11.58 -2.47
C ALA A 323 5.78 11.93 -1.53
N VAL A 324 4.82 11.02 -1.35
CA VAL A 324 3.65 11.21 -0.48
C VAL A 324 4.06 11.50 0.96
N ASN A 325 5.03 10.76 1.50
CA ASN A 325 5.54 10.97 2.84
C ASN A 325 6.21 12.34 2.98
N ALA A 326 7.03 12.75 2.01
CA ALA A 326 7.65 14.08 2.01
C ALA A 326 6.61 15.21 1.93
N VAL A 327 5.60 15.10 1.06
CA VAL A 327 4.50 16.08 0.97
C VAL A 327 3.72 16.16 2.28
N LEU A 328 3.44 15.02 2.93
CA LEU A 328 2.73 14.99 4.20
C LEU A 328 3.47 15.77 5.29
N LEU A 329 4.80 15.72 5.30
CA LEU A 329 5.65 16.34 6.31
C LEU A 329 5.98 17.81 6.02
N THR A 330 6.03 18.20 4.74
CA THR A 330 6.50 19.52 4.30
C THR A 330 5.39 20.42 3.77
N GLY A 331 4.31 19.83 3.23
CA GLY A 331 3.30 20.52 2.44
C GLY A 331 3.74 20.90 1.01
N ASP A 332 4.97 20.56 0.59
CA ASP A 332 5.48 20.89 -0.75
C ASP A 332 5.04 19.83 -1.77
N GLU A 333 4.10 20.16 -2.63
CA GLU A 333 3.61 19.25 -3.68
C GLU A 333 4.65 18.97 -4.78
N GLY A 334 5.75 19.72 -4.85
CA GLY A 334 6.85 19.49 -5.81
C GLY A 334 7.55 18.14 -5.61
N TYR A 335 7.41 17.50 -4.44
CA TYR A 335 7.87 16.13 -4.23
C TYR A 335 7.13 15.11 -5.10
N LEU A 336 5.88 15.39 -5.50
CA LEU A 336 5.08 14.49 -6.35
C LEU A 336 5.67 14.33 -7.77
N ASP A 337 6.57 15.21 -8.20
CA ASP A 337 7.24 15.06 -9.49
C ASP A 337 8.16 13.83 -9.53
N LEU A 338 8.69 13.40 -8.38
CA LEU A 338 9.42 12.13 -8.27
C LEU A 338 8.50 10.94 -8.59
N ALA A 339 7.23 11.01 -8.20
CA ALA A 339 6.24 9.98 -8.46
C ALA A 339 5.69 10.01 -9.90
N ARG A 340 5.51 11.20 -10.49
CA ARG A 340 5.08 11.37 -11.88
C ARG A 340 6.11 10.84 -12.87
N ASN A 341 7.38 11.16 -12.63
CA ASN A 341 8.48 10.88 -13.53
C ASN A 341 8.54 9.43 -14.06
N PRO A 342 8.53 8.37 -13.23
CA PRO A 342 8.61 7.00 -13.75
C PRO A 342 7.40 6.61 -14.60
N MET A 343 6.20 7.12 -14.29
CA MET A 343 5.00 6.86 -15.09
C MET A 343 5.05 7.59 -16.43
N ASP A 344 5.55 8.83 -16.46
CA ASP A 344 5.69 9.62 -17.68
C ASP A 344 6.69 9.00 -18.63
N ALA A 345 7.85 8.61 -18.10
CA ALA A 345 8.94 8.08 -18.90
C ALA A 345 8.52 6.81 -19.66
N VAL A 346 7.67 5.95 -19.06
CA VAL A 346 7.16 4.75 -19.74
C VAL A 346 5.96 5.05 -20.63
N LEU A 347 5.10 6.01 -20.28
CA LEU A 347 3.95 6.41 -21.11
C LEU A 347 4.37 7.10 -22.40
N ASP A 348 5.47 7.84 -22.38
CA ASP A 348 6.08 8.44 -23.57
C ASP A 348 6.59 7.38 -24.56
N GLN A 349 6.76 6.14 -24.11
CA GLN A 349 7.15 4.99 -24.92
C GLN A 349 5.96 4.03 -25.19
N ALA A 350 4.75 4.37 -24.76
CA ALA A 350 3.63 3.46 -24.84
C ALA A 350 3.10 3.31 -26.27
N GLU A 351 2.70 2.09 -26.61
CA GLU A 351 2.23 1.70 -27.93
C GLU A 351 0.89 0.97 -27.87
N GLN A 352 0.15 1.01 -28.97
CA GLN A 352 -1.06 0.20 -29.14
C GLN A 352 -0.65 -1.20 -29.60
N LEU A 353 -0.67 -2.16 -28.68
CA LEU A 353 -0.22 -3.53 -28.91
C LEU A 353 -1.34 -4.53 -28.64
N ARG A 354 -1.28 -5.69 -29.31
CA ARG A 354 -2.23 -6.78 -29.05
C ARG A 354 -1.73 -7.61 -27.87
N PRO A 355 -2.59 -7.93 -26.89
CA PRO A 355 -2.23 -8.82 -25.79
C PRO A 355 -1.64 -10.16 -26.21
N ALA A 356 -2.11 -10.72 -27.32
CA ALA A 356 -1.61 -11.99 -27.85
C ALA A 356 -0.16 -11.94 -28.37
N ASP A 357 0.39 -10.75 -28.64
CA ASP A 357 1.74 -10.58 -29.19
C ASP A 357 2.82 -10.36 -28.11
N VAL A 358 2.41 -10.17 -26.86
CA VAL A 358 3.33 -9.94 -25.73
C VAL A 358 3.37 -11.15 -24.79
N THR A 359 4.54 -11.43 -24.22
CA THR A 359 4.81 -12.70 -23.53
C THR A 359 4.63 -12.66 -22.01
N THR A 360 4.43 -11.49 -21.42
CA THR A 360 4.57 -11.25 -19.97
C THR A 360 3.33 -10.63 -19.31
N ILE A 361 2.18 -10.62 -19.98
CA ILE A 361 0.94 -10.09 -19.39
C ILE A 361 0.66 -10.75 -18.05
N THR A 362 0.56 -9.90 -17.03
CA THR A 362 0.42 -10.35 -15.65
C THR A 362 -0.94 -11.02 -15.45
N LYS A 363 -1.01 -11.96 -14.50
CA LYS A 363 -2.28 -12.65 -14.15
C LYS A 363 -3.40 -11.66 -13.79
N ARG A 364 -3.04 -10.48 -13.26
CA ARG A 364 -3.94 -9.39 -12.89
C ARG A 364 -4.80 -8.87 -14.05
N TRP A 365 -4.27 -8.85 -15.27
CA TRP A 365 -4.99 -8.30 -16.42
C TRP A 365 -5.87 -9.34 -17.15
N ARG A 366 -5.79 -10.62 -16.77
CA ARG A 366 -6.57 -11.68 -17.43
C ARG A 366 -8.09 -11.46 -17.39
N PRO A 367 -8.70 -10.97 -16.30
CA PRO A 367 -10.14 -10.70 -16.28
C PRO A 367 -10.56 -9.59 -17.27
N HIS A 368 -9.77 -8.51 -17.36
CA HIS A 368 -9.99 -7.38 -18.25
C HIS A 368 -9.87 -7.76 -19.73
N LEU A 369 -8.90 -8.60 -20.06
CA LEU A 369 -8.55 -8.96 -21.44
C LEU A 369 -9.29 -10.18 -22.00
N ARG A 370 -10.18 -10.80 -21.21
CA ARG A 370 -10.89 -12.01 -21.63
C ARG A 370 -11.72 -11.74 -22.89
N GLY A 371 -11.35 -12.38 -24.00
CA GLY A 371 -12.00 -12.19 -25.30
C GLY A 371 -11.54 -10.94 -26.05
N LEU A 372 -10.54 -10.22 -25.55
CA LEU A 372 -9.94 -9.03 -26.15
C LEU A 372 -8.45 -9.25 -26.48
N GLU A 373 -8.00 -10.51 -26.55
CA GLU A 373 -6.58 -10.84 -26.67
C GLU A 373 -5.96 -10.34 -28.00
N ASN A 374 -6.80 -10.11 -29.01
CA ASN A 374 -6.37 -9.60 -30.33
C ASN A 374 -6.70 -8.12 -30.54
N GLU A 375 -7.35 -7.47 -29.58
CA GLU A 375 -7.73 -6.06 -29.68
C GLU A 375 -6.56 -5.19 -29.19
N PRO A 376 -6.04 -4.27 -30.02
CA PRO A 376 -4.98 -3.36 -29.60
C PRO A 376 -5.40 -2.55 -28.36
N THR A 377 -4.52 -2.51 -27.37
CA THR A 377 -4.66 -1.68 -26.17
C THR A 377 -3.33 -1.00 -25.87
N LEU A 378 -3.39 0.15 -25.21
CA LEU A 378 -2.19 0.85 -24.78
C LEU A 378 -1.39 -0.02 -23.81
N MET A 379 -0.12 -0.23 -24.13
CA MET A 379 0.86 -0.89 -23.29
C MET A 379 2.13 -0.06 -23.25
N ALA A 380 2.76 0.00 -22.08
CA ALA A 380 4.02 0.68 -21.88
C ALA A 380 5.12 -0.36 -21.60
N PRO A 381 6.39 -0.09 -21.96
CA PRO A 381 7.50 -0.93 -21.55
C PRO A 381 7.70 -0.82 -20.03
N MET A 382 7.62 -1.94 -19.33
CA MET A 382 7.76 -1.95 -17.87
C MET A 382 9.22 -1.93 -17.43
N ARG A 383 10.15 -2.37 -18.29
CA ARG A 383 11.55 -2.62 -17.91
C ARG A 383 12.53 -1.99 -18.90
N ARG A 384 13.80 -1.89 -18.48
CA ARG A 384 14.89 -1.33 -19.29
C ARG A 384 16.18 -2.12 -19.16
N ASP A 385 16.86 -2.31 -20.29
CA ASP A 385 18.21 -2.85 -20.38
C ASP A 385 19.05 -2.05 -21.41
N ASP A 386 20.21 -2.58 -21.80
CA ASP A 386 21.11 -1.96 -22.77
C ASP A 386 20.55 -1.91 -24.21
N SER A 387 19.55 -2.73 -24.52
CA SER A 387 18.81 -2.69 -25.80
C SER A 387 17.74 -1.60 -25.81
N GLY A 388 17.35 -1.09 -24.64
CA GLY A 388 16.39 -0.01 -24.48
C GLY A 388 15.22 -0.41 -23.56
N TRP A 389 14.06 0.19 -23.82
CA TRP A 389 12.83 -0.12 -23.09
C TRP A 389 12.19 -1.40 -23.65
N PHE A 390 11.81 -2.33 -22.77
CA PHE A 390 11.23 -3.62 -23.13
C PHE A 390 10.15 -4.07 -22.13
N ASP A 391 9.65 -5.30 -22.29
CA ASP A 391 8.61 -5.89 -21.43
C ASP A 391 7.29 -5.10 -21.45
N HIS A 392 6.75 -4.92 -22.66
CA HIS A 392 5.50 -4.19 -22.86
C HIS A 392 4.33 -4.85 -22.13
N ASN A 393 3.69 -4.09 -21.23
CA ASN A 393 2.57 -4.53 -20.43
C ASN A 393 1.60 -3.38 -20.17
N ILE A 394 0.46 -3.69 -19.55
CA ILE A 394 -0.48 -2.68 -19.10
C ILE A 394 0.03 -2.07 -17.79
N MET A 395 0.18 -0.74 -17.76
CA MET A 395 0.56 0.00 -16.56
C MET A 395 -0.43 -0.30 -15.42
N PRO A 396 0.04 -0.69 -14.21
CA PRO A 396 -0.83 -0.85 -13.05
C PRO A 396 -1.59 0.43 -12.70
N THR A 397 -2.92 0.41 -12.87
CA THR A 397 -3.79 1.59 -12.66
C THR A 397 -3.72 2.16 -11.23
N GLN A 398 -3.32 1.35 -10.25
CA GLN A 398 -3.04 1.79 -8.88
C GLN A 398 -2.08 2.98 -8.80
N LEU A 399 -1.02 3.00 -9.62
CA LEU A 399 0.01 4.04 -9.53
C LEU A 399 -0.56 5.43 -9.87
N PRO A 400 -1.14 5.66 -11.06
CA PRO A 400 -1.69 6.97 -11.40
C PRO A 400 -2.93 7.32 -10.56
N VAL A 401 -3.75 6.34 -10.17
CA VAL A 401 -4.95 6.60 -9.36
C VAL A 401 -4.58 6.96 -7.91
N ALA A 402 -3.61 6.29 -7.28
CA ALA A 402 -3.12 6.69 -5.96
C ALA A 402 -2.49 8.08 -5.99
N LEU A 403 -1.68 8.39 -7.01
CA LEU A 403 -1.08 9.72 -7.17
C LEU A 403 -2.14 10.82 -7.37
N TRP A 404 -3.09 10.62 -8.29
CA TRP A 404 -4.21 11.55 -8.50
C TRP A 404 -5.08 11.68 -7.24
N GLN A 405 -5.28 10.57 -6.52
CA GLN A 405 -6.03 10.57 -5.27
C GLN A 405 -5.39 11.49 -4.24
N PHE A 406 -4.08 11.39 -4.08
CA PHE A 406 -3.35 12.19 -3.11
C PHE A 406 -3.18 13.65 -3.57
N GLY A 407 -2.71 13.87 -4.80
CA GLY A 407 -2.29 15.19 -5.30
C GLY A 407 -3.41 16.07 -5.87
N ARG A 408 -4.48 15.48 -6.43
CA ARG A 408 -5.58 16.18 -7.14
C ARG A 408 -5.16 17.05 -8.33
N ALA A 409 -3.94 16.95 -8.83
CA ALA A 409 -3.52 17.77 -9.98
C ALA A 409 -4.28 17.37 -11.26
N ALA A 410 -4.60 18.37 -12.08
CA ALA A 410 -5.26 18.14 -13.37
C ALA A 410 -4.44 17.23 -14.30
N ALA A 411 -3.11 17.38 -14.29
CA ALA A 411 -2.20 16.57 -15.09
C ALA A 411 -2.22 15.08 -14.67
N ASP A 412 -2.45 14.77 -13.40
CA ASP A 412 -2.58 13.38 -12.93
C ASP A 412 -3.90 12.76 -13.41
N ARG A 413 -4.98 13.56 -13.45
CA ARG A 413 -6.26 13.15 -14.04
C ARG A 413 -6.15 12.93 -15.55
N GLU A 414 -5.44 13.80 -16.25
CA GLU A 414 -5.22 13.68 -17.70
C GLU A 414 -4.49 12.38 -18.06
N ARG A 415 -3.53 11.93 -17.24
CA ARG A 415 -2.89 10.61 -17.40
C ARG A 415 -3.88 9.47 -17.30
N ILE A 416 -4.74 9.47 -16.28
CA ILE A 416 -5.78 8.45 -16.12
C ILE A 416 -6.73 8.47 -17.31
N ASP A 417 -7.17 9.66 -17.74
CA ASP A 417 -8.06 9.79 -18.91
C ASP A 417 -7.39 9.35 -20.22
N HIS A 418 -6.06 9.50 -20.36
CA HIS A 418 -5.30 8.98 -21.49
C HIS A 418 -5.33 7.44 -21.49
N LEU A 419 -4.98 6.81 -20.35
CA LEU A 419 -5.10 5.36 -20.18
C LEU A 419 -6.51 4.88 -20.52
N ARG A 420 -7.53 5.54 -19.97
CA ARG A 420 -8.95 5.22 -20.18
C ARG A 420 -9.38 5.23 -21.64
N LYS A 421 -8.93 6.24 -22.40
CA LYS A 421 -9.28 6.38 -23.82
C LYS A 421 -8.53 5.39 -24.70
N ALA A 422 -7.38 4.92 -24.25
CA ALA A 422 -6.45 4.10 -25.01
C ALA A 422 -6.51 2.60 -24.65
N SER A 423 -7.29 2.21 -23.64
CA SER A 423 -7.64 0.83 -23.31
C SER A 423 -8.66 0.22 -24.27
N SER A 424 -8.58 -1.09 -24.49
CA SER A 424 -9.55 -1.84 -25.31
C SER A 424 -10.81 -2.31 -24.56
N TRP A 425 -10.84 -2.21 -23.22
CA TRP A 425 -11.94 -2.70 -22.38
C TRP A 425 -12.81 -1.57 -21.80
N ASP A 426 -14.00 -1.94 -21.33
CA ASP A 426 -14.93 -1.04 -20.65
C ASP A 426 -14.50 -0.85 -19.17
N TRP A 427 -14.06 0.37 -18.85
CA TRP A 427 -13.64 0.75 -17.49
C TRP A 427 -14.79 0.75 -16.47
N THR A 428 -16.06 0.64 -16.87
CA THR A 428 -17.19 0.59 -15.93
C THR A 428 -17.46 -0.81 -15.35
N VAL A 429 -16.80 -1.83 -15.91
CA VAL A 429 -16.97 -3.24 -15.53
C VAL A 429 -16.32 -3.51 -14.17
N VAL A 430 -17.04 -4.23 -13.32
CA VAL A 430 -16.54 -4.74 -12.03
C VAL A 430 -16.31 -6.24 -12.21
N HIS A 431 -15.07 -6.69 -12.13
CA HIS A 431 -14.71 -8.10 -12.22
C HIS A 431 -14.59 -8.70 -10.83
N THR A 432 -15.19 -9.86 -10.56
CA THR A 432 -14.91 -10.56 -9.29
C THR A 432 -13.46 -11.06 -9.28
N GLN A 433 -12.59 -10.36 -8.55
CA GLN A 433 -11.18 -10.69 -8.41
C GLN A 433 -10.59 -10.19 -7.09
N ARG A 434 -9.48 -10.80 -6.66
CA ARG A 434 -8.59 -10.31 -5.61
C ARG A 434 -7.15 -10.60 -6.03
N THR A 435 -6.36 -9.57 -6.31
CA THR A 435 -4.92 -9.66 -6.58
C THR A 435 -4.11 -9.85 -5.28
N LYS A 436 -2.78 -10.03 -5.37
CA LYS A 436 -1.86 -10.05 -4.22
C LYS A 436 -2.12 -8.84 -3.30
N GLU A 437 -2.19 -7.68 -3.93
CA GLU A 437 -2.35 -6.36 -3.29
C GLU A 437 -3.77 -6.09 -2.75
N GLU A 438 -4.71 -7.05 -2.86
CA GLU A 438 -6.13 -6.85 -2.56
C GLU A 438 -6.73 -5.64 -3.30
N ALA A 439 -6.52 -5.59 -4.62
CA ALA A 439 -6.91 -4.44 -5.42
C ALA A 439 -7.34 -4.85 -6.84
N GLY A 440 -7.49 -3.87 -7.75
CA GLY A 440 -7.80 -4.10 -9.16
C GLY A 440 -9.17 -3.57 -9.59
N HIS A 441 -9.76 -2.65 -8.83
CA HIS A 441 -11.01 -1.98 -9.19
C HIS A 441 -10.84 -0.47 -9.28
N GLU A 442 -9.62 0.01 -9.58
CA GLU A 442 -9.34 1.43 -9.72
C GLU A 442 -10.11 2.05 -10.91
N GLU A 443 -10.18 1.36 -12.05
CA GLU A 443 -10.91 1.81 -13.24
C GLU A 443 -12.41 2.06 -12.98
N PRO A 444 -13.20 1.07 -12.50
CA PRO A 444 -14.63 1.26 -12.29
C PRO A 444 -14.95 2.22 -11.15
N TRP A 445 -14.07 2.34 -10.15
CA TRP A 445 -14.18 3.35 -9.10
C TRP A 445 -13.93 4.76 -9.63
N TYR A 446 -12.92 4.96 -10.47
CA TYR A 446 -12.67 6.24 -11.13
C TYR A 446 -13.87 6.67 -11.99
N GLU A 447 -14.46 5.75 -12.75
CA GLU A 447 -15.69 6.02 -13.52
C GLU A 447 -16.88 6.38 -12.64
N TYR A 448 -16.99 5.80 -11.44
CA TYR A 448 -18.02 6.13 -10.47
C TYR A 448 -17.87 7.55 -9.93
N LEU A 449 -16.68 7.92 -9.50
CA LEU A 449 -16.38 9.29 -9.04
C LEU A 449 -16.60 10.33 -10.14
N ALA A 450 -16.37 9.95 -11.40
CA ALA A 450 -16.64 10.79 -12.56
C ALA A 450 -18.13 10.82 -12.98
N GLY A 451 -19.02 10.13 -12.24
CA GLY A 451 -20.47 10.09 -12.49
C GLY A 451 -20.90 9.21 -13.67
N ARG A 452 -19.98 8.44 -14.26
CA ARG A 452 -20.22 7.58 -15.43
C ARG A 452 -20.56 6.13 -15.06
N ASN A 453 -20.41 5.77 -13.78
CA ASN A 453 -20.69 4.43 -13.29
C ASN A 453 -21.60 4.40 -12.04
N PRO A 454 -22.83 4.93 -12.10
CA PRO A 454 -23.67 5.13 -10.90
C PRO A 454 -24.05 3.82 -10.17
N GLY A 455 -24.06 2.69 -10.87
CA GLY A 455 -24.33 1.37 -10.27
C GLY A 455 -23.10 0.69 -9.65
N PHE A 456 -21.94 1.34 -9.66
CA PHE A 456 -20.69 0.79 -9.12
C PHE A 456 -20.80 0.35 -7.65
N PRO A 457 -21.36 1.13 -6.71
CA PRO A 457 -21.29 0.78 -5.29
C PRO A 457 -21.88 -0.60 -4.99
N GLU A 458 -23.07 -0.90 -5.54
CA GLU A 458 -23.74 -2.19 -5.32
C GLU A 458 -22.97 -3.35 -5.99
N ARG A 459 -22.46 -3.15 -7.21
CA ARG A 459 -21.68 -4.19 -7.92
C ARG A 459 -20.34 -4.47 -7.23
N MET A 460 -19.67 -3.43 -6.73
CA MET A 460 -18.40 -3.55 -6.02
C MET A 460 -18.56 -4.27 -4.68
N LEU A 461 -19.59 -3.91 -3.90
CA LEU A 461 -19.89 -4.59 -2.64
C LEU A 461 -20.24 -6.08 -2.84
N GLN A 462 -21.02 -6.38 -3.89
CA GLN A 462 -21.30 -7.78 -4.25
C GLN A 462 -20.03 -8.52 -4.70
N SER A 463 -19.19 -7.89 -5.54
CA SER A 463 -17.90 -8.44 -5.97
C SER A 463 -17.00 -8.79 -4.77
N ALA A 464 -16.90 -7.89 -3.79
CA ALA A 464 -16.14 -8.12 -2.57
C ALA A 464 -16.71 -9.27 -1.72
N ALA A 465 -18.04 -9.36 -1.59
CA ALA A 465 -18.68 -10.48 -0.89
C ALA A 465 -18.42 -11.82 -1.60
N ASP A 466 -18.48 -11.84 -2.94
CA ASP A 466 -18.22 -13.02 -3.75
C ASP A 466 -16.74 -13.44 -3.67
N ALA A 467 -15.81 -12.48 -3.69
CA ALA A 467 -14.39 -12.74 -3.50
C ALA A 467 -14.09 -13.32 -2.10
N CYS A 468 -14.73 -12.79 -1.05
CA CYS A 468 -14.64 -13.36 0.29
C CYS A 468 -15.18 -14.80 0.33
N ALA A 469 -16.32 -15.07 -0.33
CA ALA A 469 -16.90 -16.41 -0.38
C ALA A 469 -15.97 -17.41 -1.12
N GLN A 470 -15.35 -16.99 -2.23
CA GLN A 470 -14.35 -17.81 -2.94
C GLN A 470 -13.15 -18.15 -2.06
N ARG A 471 -12.70 -17.22 -1.20
CA ARG A 471 -11.61 -17.50 -0.26
C ARG A 471 -12.05 -18.46 0.85
N LEU A 472 -13.26 -18.32 1.38
CA LEU A 472 -13.79 -19.29 2.35
C LEU A 472 -13.91 -20.71 1.76
N GLU A 473 -14.34 -20.83 0.50
CA GLU A 473 -14.35 -22.10 -0.21
C GLU A 473 -12.92 -22.65 -0.42
N ALA A 474 -11.95 -21.79 -0.72
CA ALA A 474 -10.55 -22.20 -0.82
C ALA A 474 -10.01 -22.72 0.53
N ILE A 475 -10.32 -22.04 1.64
CA ILE A 475 -9.95 -22.47 3.00
C ILE A 475 -10.56 -23.84 3.34
N GLU A 476 -11.83 -24.05 3.00
CA GLU A 476 -12.54 -25.31 3.26
C GLU A 476 -11.93 -26.48 2.46
N ASN A 477 -11.49 -26.20 1.23
CA ASN A 477 -10.92 -27.20 0.32
C ASN A 477 -9.38 -27.26 0.36
N ASP A 478 -8.74 -26.54 1.27
CA ASP A 478 -7.28 -26.47 1.36
C ASP A 478 -6.70 -27.84 1.77
N PRO A 479 -5.90 -28.49 0.90
CA PRO A 479 -5.34 -29.81 1.16
C PRO A 479 -4.18 -29.79 2.16
N VAL A 480 -3.65 -28.62 2.53
CA VAL A 480 -2.54 -28.49 3.49
C VAL A 480 -2.99 -28.98 4.87
N ASP A 481 -2.24 -29.89 5.48
CA ASP A 481 -2.57 -30.44 6.80
C ASP A 481 -2.63 -29.30 7.86
N PRO A 482 -3.79 -29.04 8.49
CA PRO A 482 -3.94 -28.02 9.55
C PRO A 482 -3.08 -28.25 10.79
N ALA A 483 -2.49 -29.44 10.98
CA ALA A 483 -1.55 -29.68 12.07
C ALA A 483 -0.10 -29.28 11.73
N VAL A 484 0.20 -29.13 10.44
CA VAL A 484 1.56 -28.94 9.91
C VAL A 484 1.75 -27.59 9.23
N GLY A 485 0.78 -27.16 8.42
CA GLY A 485 0.91 -25.97 7.59
C GLY A 485 1.75 -26.20 6.31
N PRO A 486 1.97 -25.13 5.53
CA PRO A 486 2.79 -25.20 4.31
C PRO A 486 4.28 -25.40 4.65
N ASP A 487 5.06 -25.79 3.64
CA ASP A 487 6.53 -25.74 3.70
C ASP A 487 7.05 -24.32 3.43
N ALA A 488 8.37 -24.11 3.55
CA ALA A 488 8.98 -22.80 3.32
C ALA A 488 8.73 -22.22 1.91
N PHE A 489 8.45 -23.04 0.90
CA PHE A 489 8.14 -22.57 -0.45
C PHE A 489 6.66 -22.24 -0.64
N GLY A 490 5.78 -22.76 0.23
CA GLY A 490 4.34 -22.56 0.21
C GLY A 490 3.83 -21.46 1.14
N ILE A 491 4.70 -20.67 1.78
CA ILE A 491 4.30 -19.65 2.78
C ILE A 491 3.35 -18.56 2.23
N HIS A 492 3.39 -18.31 0.92
CA HIS A 492 2.45 -17.42 0.21
C HIS A 492 0.98 -17.92 0.22
N ASP A 493 0.74 -19.19 0.60
CA ASP A 493 -0.60 -19.75 0.68
C ASP A 493 -1.48 -19.02 1.70
N TRP A 494 -0.93 -18.53 2.82
CA TRP A 494 -1.75 -17.80 3.80
C TRP A 494 -2.31 -16.50 3.23
N GLN A 495 -1.48 -15.74 2.49
CA GLN A 495 -1.93 -14.53 1.80
C GLN A 495 -2.98 -14.86 0.73
N ASN A 496 -2.83 -15.99 0.03
CA ASN A 496 -3.82 -16.47 -0.91
C ASN A 496 -5.12 -16.88 -0.20
N HIS A 497 -5.09 -17.39 1.02
CA HIS A 497 -6.29 -17.82 1.73
C HIS A 497 -6.95 -16.72 2.57
N ASN A 498 -6.27 -15.59 2.84
CA ASN A 498 -6.84 -14.49 3.62
C ASN A 498 -8.16 -14.00 2.99
N PRO A 499 -9.31 -14.18 3.67
CA PRO A 499 -10.63 -13.88 3.11
C PRO A 499 -11.04 -12.43 3.32
N VAL A 500 -10.26 -11.66 4.09
CA VAL A 500 -10.55 -10.24 4.31
C VAL A 500 -10.29 -9.47 3.02
N VAL A 501 -11.28 -8.65 2.63
CA VAL A 501 -11.20 -7.73 1.49
C VAL A 501 -11.75 -6.36 1.90
N THR A 502 -10.87 -5.37 1.95
CA THR A 502 -11.13 -3.99 2.37
C THR A 502 -11.23 -2.97 1.23
N GLU A 503 -10.76 -3.27 0.02
CA GLU A 503 -10.77 -2.35 -1.13
C GLU A 503 -12.12 -1.67 -1.36
N ALA A 504 -13.22 -2.45 -1.44
CA ALA A 504 -14.56 -1.90 -1.65
C ALA A 504 -14.96 -0.91 -0.55
N LEU A 505 -14.62 -1.23 0.70
CA LEU A 505 -14.92 -0.38 1.84
C LEU A 505 -14.04 0.87 1.86
N LEU A 506 -12.77 0.78 1.50
CA LEU A 506 -11.88 1.94 1.34
C LEU A 506 -12.43 2.89 0.27
N GLN A 507 -12.71 2.37 -0.93
CA GLN A 507 -13.20 3.16 -2.06
C GLN A 507 -14.52 3.85 -1.76
N LEU A 508 -15.50 3.11 -1.23
CA LEU A 508 -16.85 3.62 -1.02
C LEU A 508 -16.97 4.45 0.26
N THR A 509 -16.36 4.04 1.36
CA THR A 509 -16.51 4.79 2.62
C THR A 509 -15.55 5.97 2.71
N THR A 510 -14.31 5.83 2.23
CA THR A 510 -13.28 6.86 2.45
C THR A 510 -13.01 7.74 1.24
N GLY A 511 -13.41 7.30 0.04
CA GLY A 511 -13.03 8.00 -1.20
C GLY A 511 -11.54 7.79 -1.56
N SER A 512 -11.00 6.59 -1.29
CA SER A 512 -9.58 6.30 -1.48
C SER A 512 -9.38 4.92 -2.11
N PRO A 513 -8.36 4.71 -2.96
CA PRO A 513 -8.04 3.40 -3.49
C PRO A 513 -7.50 2.50 -2.37
N GLN A 514 -7.20 1.25 -2.72
CA GLN A 514 -6.41 0.39 -1.87
C GLN A 514 -5.06 1.03 -1.51
N ILE A 515 -4.56 0.74 -0.31
CA ILE A 515 -3.21 1.12 0.14
C ILE A 515 -2.18 0.48 -0.80
N LEU A 516 -1.21 1.27 -1.28
CA LEU A 516 -0.13 0.70 -2.09
C LEU A 516 0.66 -0.32 -1.26
N TYR A 517 0.70 -1.53 -1.79
CA TYR A 517 0.99 -2.72 -1.01
C TYR A 517 2.43 -2.77 -0.47
N ASN A 518 3.40 -2.25 -1.23
CA ASN A 518 4.82 -2.23 -0.86
C ASN A 518 5.17 -1.07 0.10
N GLY A 519 4.45 -0.97 1.21
CA GLY A 519 4.84 -0.14 2.35
C GLY A 519 4.28 1.28 2.40
N ALA A 520 3.18 1.60 1.72
CA ALA A 520 2.54 2.90 1.89
C ALA A 520 1.80 3.02 3.24
N LEU A 521 1.81 4.22 3.82
CA LEU A 521 0.86 4.59 4.86
C LEU A 521 -0.54 4.77 4.25
N ALA A 522 -1.60 4.50 5.02
CA ALA A 522 -2.97 4.70 4.57
C ALA A 522 -3.26 6.20 4.30
N GLN A 523 -3.61 6.56 3.07
CA GLN A 523 -3.95 7.93 2.64
C GLN A 523 -5.46 8.08 2.36
N MET A 524 -6.28 7.86 3.38
CA MET A 524 -7.72 8.00 3.34
C MET A 524 -8.13 9.46 3.16
N HIS A 525 -8.97 9.75 2.16
CA HIS A 525 -9.53 11.09 1.92
C HIS A 525 -10.50 11.50 3.03
N LEU A 526 -11.34 10.58 3.50
CA LEU A 526 -12.13 10.71 4.73
C LEU A 526 -11.90 9.52 5.68
N ARG A 527 -11.93 9.78 6.98
CA ARG A 527 -11.89 8.75 8.05
C ARG A 527 -13.03 8.98 9.04
N TYR A 528 -13.53 7.90 9.65
CA TYR A 528 -14.67 7.97 10.57
C TYR A 528 -14.30 7.55 11.98
N PHE A 529 -15.06 8.07 12.95
CA PHE A 529 -15.01 7.62 14.33
C PHE A 529 -16.42 7.43 14.89
N ASP A 530 -16.61 6.34 15.62
CA ASP A 530 -17.77 6.10 16.46
C ASP A 530 -17.61 6.95 17.73
N ALA A 531 -18.34 8.07 17.78
CA ALA A 531 -18.25 9.02 18.88
C ALA A 531 -18.83 8.45 20.19
N GLY A 532 -19.79 7.53 20.08
CA GLY A 532 -20.42 6.89 21.24
C GLY A 532 -19.46 5.92 21.94
N ARG A 533 -18.75 5.11 21.16
CA ARG A 533 -17.76 4.14 21.67
C ARG A 533 -16.34 4.70 21.78
N ARG A 534 -16.11 5.93 21.28
CA ARG A 534 -14.79 6.58 21.20
C ARG A 534 -13.73 5.67 20.58
N ARG A 535 -14.00 5.20 19.37
CA ARG A 535 -13.07 4.37 18.59
C ARG A 535 -13.05 4.77 17.11
N PRO A 536 -11.99 4.44 16.37
CA PRO A 536 -11.97 4.54 14.91
C PRO A 536 -13.06 3.67 14.26
N GLY A 537 -13.50 4.09 13.07
CA GLY A 537 -14.43 3.38 12.21
C GLY A 537 -15.88 3.83 12.35
N LEU A 538 -16.71 3.40 11.39
CA LEU A 538 -18.15 3.63 11.41
C LEU A 538 -18.83 2.89 12.58
N PRO A 539 -19.87 3.49 13.20
CA PRO A 539 -20.76 2.75 14.11
C PRO A 539 -21.42 1.55 13.44
N ALA A 540 -21.85 0.56 14.25
CA ALA A 540 -22.30 -0.75 13.75
C ALA A 540 -23.49 -0.72 12.77
N ASP A 541 -24.35 0.29 12.86
CA ASP A 541 -25.54 0.45 12.00
C ASP A 541 -25.42 1.61 11.03
N VAL A 542 -24.21 2.16 10.84
CA VAL A 542 -23.98 3.29 9.94
C VAL A 542 -23.20 2.83 8.71
N ALA A 543 -23.68 3.26 7.54
CA ALA A 543 -23.00 3.11 6.26
C ALA A 543 -22.59 4.48 5.71
N ALA A 544 -21.53 4.51 4.90
CA ALA A 544 -21.01 5.73 4.30
C ALA A 544 -20.66 5.55 2.82
N LEU A 545 -21.11 6.47 1.97
CA LEU A 545 -20.84 6.45 0.53
C LEU A 545 -20.26 7.79 0.06
N VAL A 546 -18.99 7.80 -0.29
CA VAL A 546 -18.30 8.91 -0.95
C VAL A 546 -18.57 8.84 -2.44
N SER A 547 -19.23 9.86 -2.97
CA SER A 547 -19.62 9.96 -4.39
C SER A 547 -18.87 11.04 -5.15
N GLY A 548 -17.99 11.81 -4.48
CA GLY A 548 -17.17 12.83 -5.12
C GLY A 548 -16.02 13.28 -4.23
N ILE A 549 -14.85 13.49 -4.84
CA ILE A 549 -13.59 13.92 -4.21
C ILE A 549 -12.88 14.98 -5.08
N ASP A 550 -13.66 15.86 -5.71
CA ASP A 550 -13.14 16.97 -6.51
C ASP A 550 -12.22 17.87 -5.65
N ALA A 551 -11.34 18.64 -6.31
CA ALA A 551 -10.27 19.39 -5.64
C ALA A 551 -10.76 20.37 -4.55
N ASP A 552 -11.95 20.94 -4.72
CA ASP A 552 -12.57 21.90 -3.79
C ASP A 552 -13.83 21.35 -3.12
N ARG A 553 -14.25 20.12 -3.45
CA ARG A 553 -15.56 19.59 -3.07
C ARG A 553 -15.53 18.08 -2.86
N THR A 554 -15.96 17.66 -1.67
CA THR A 554 -16.20 16.26 -1.32
C THR A 554 -17.67 16.02 -1.05
N VAL A 555 -18.21 14.90 -1.51
CA VAL A 555 -19.59 14.50 -1.26
C VAL A 555 -19.63 13.13 -0.61
N VAL A 556 -20.29 13.05 0.55
CA VAL A 556 -20.50 11.79 1.29
C VAL A 556 -21.95 11.67 1.74
N GLU A 557 -22.53 10.48 1.60
CA GLU A 557 -23.82 10.14 2.19
C GLU A 557 -23.60 9.26 3.41
N LEU A 558 -24.25 9.61 4.52
CA LEU A 558 -24.26 8.82 5.76
C LEU A 558 -25.67 8.31 6.00
N VAL A 559 -25.80 7.01 6.29
CA VAL A 559 -27.09 6.35 6.53
C VAL A 559 -27.03 5.62 7.85
N ASN A 560 -28.00 5.86 8.75
CA ASN A 560 -28.23 5.03 9.92
C ASN A 560 -29.35 4.02 9.62
N LEU A 561 -28.97 2.75 9.46
CA LEU A 561 -29.89 1.65 9.19
C LEU A 561 -30.63 1.17 10.46
N GLY A 562 -30.11 1.52 11.63
CA GLY A 562 -30.66 1.12 12.92
C GLY A 562 -31.82 2.01 13.40
N THR A 563 -32.41 1.64 14.52
CA THR A 563 -33.50 2.40 15.17
C THR A 563 -33.01 3.37 16.24
N ALA A 564 -31.82 3.13 16.78
CA ALA A 564 -31.20 3.99 17.79
C ALA A 564 -30.42 5.14 17.14
N PRO A 565 -30.35 6.33 17.79
CA PRO A 565 -29.54 7.43 17.30
C PRO A 565 -28.04 7.10 17.41
N GLN A 566 -27.28 7.44 16.37
CA GLN A 566 -25.83 7.27 16.29
C GLN A 566 -25.14 8.64 16.20
N SER A 567 -23.88 8.71 16.62
CA SER A 567 -23.03 9.90 16.49
C SER A 567 -21.72 9.51 15.84
N VAL A 568 -21.39 10.18 14.75
CA VAL A 568 -20.20 9.93 13.92
C VAL A 568 -19.37 11.18 13.86
N VAL A 569 -18.05 11.05 13.97
CA VAL A 569 -17.13 12.12 13.56
C VAL A 569 -16.59 11.77 12.18
N VAL A 570 -16.77 12.68 11.23
CA VAL A 570 -16.10 12.65 9.93
C VAL A 570 -14.81 13.46 10.07
N GLN A 571 -13.68 12.82 9.83
CA GLN A 571 -12.36 13.43 9.79
C GLN A 571 -11.92 13.55 8.32
N ALA A 572 -11.39 14.70 7.94
CA ALA A 572 -10.83 14.93 6.62
C ALA A 572 -9.33 14.56 6.62
N GLY A 573 -8.94 13.58 5.80
CA GLY A 573 -7.62 12.95 5.80
C GLY A 573 -7.45 11.86 6.86
N THR A 574 -6.53 10.89 6.65
CA THR A 574 -6.22 9.83 7.62
C THR A 574 -5.71 10.39 8.95
N PHE A 575 -4.92 11.46 8.84
CA PHE A 575 -4.14 12.09 9.90
C PHE A 575 -4.69 13.47 10.27
N ALA A 576 -5.97 13.74 9.95
CA ALA A 576 -6.61 15.04 10.14
C ALA A 576 -5.87 16.20 9.44
N GLU A 577 -5.13 15.90 8.38
CA GLU A 577 -4.27 16.83 7.67
C GLU A 577 -5.06 17.72 6.70
N HIS A 578 -6.29 17.37 6.34
CA HIS A 578 -7.14 18.23 5.51
C HIS A 578 -7.94 19.21 6.39
N LEU A 579 -8.25 20.38 5.85
CA LEU A 579 -9.04 21.41 6.54
C LEU A 579 -10.39 21.58 5.87
N VAL A 580 -11.48 21.27 6.58
CA VAL A 580 -12.85 21.55 6.09
C VAL A 580 -13.18 23.00 6.34
N HIS A 581 -13.55 23.72 5.27
CA HIS A 581 -13.97 25.12 5.33
C HIS A 581 -15.46 25.24 5.58
N THR A 582 -16.27 24.52 4.79
CA THR A 582 -17.73 24.51 4.95
C THR A 582 -18.30 23.11 4.87
N VAL A 583 -19.41 22.90 5.59
CA VAL A 583 -20.25 21.70 5.48
C VAL A 583 -21.68 22.10 5.13
N SER A 584 -22.27 21.44 4.15
CA SER A 584 -23.67 21.58 3.74
C SER A 584 -24.37 20.24 3.94
N ALA A 585 -25.49 20.23 4.65
CA ALA A 585 -26.28 19.02 4.89
C ALA A 585 -27.55 19.01 4.03
N ASP A 586 -27.69 18.01 3.17
CA ASP A 586 -28.72 17.94 2.12
C ASP A 586 -28.77 19.27 1.34
N ASP A 587 -29.93 19.91 1.25
CA ASP A 587 -30.14 21.20 0.56
C ASP A 587 -30.04 22.41 1.51
N GLN A 588 -29.52 22.23 2.74
CA GLN A 588 -29.33 23.34 3.67
C GLN A 588 -28.17 24.24 3.25
N PRO A 589 -28.19 25.55 3.60
CA PRO A 589 -27.07 26.44 3.33
C PRO A 589 -25.76 25.94 3.99
N PRO A 590 -24.59 26.17 3.35
CA PRO A 590 -23.31 25.79 3.94
C PRO A 590 -23.03 26.50 5.28
N GLU A 591 -22.62 25.72 6.29
CA GLU A 591 -22.14 26.19 7.58
C GLU A 591 -20.61 26.24 7.60
N GLN A 592 -20.04 27.23 8.29
CA GLN A 592 -18.59 27.34 8.48
C GLN A 592 -18.09 26.27 9.45
N ALA A 593 -17.03 25.57 9.07
CA ALA A 593 -16.41 24.50 9.85
C ALA A 593 -15.07 24.95 10.45
N GLY A 594 -14.09 25.28 9.60
CA GLY A 594 -12.75 25.69 10.03
C GLY A 594 -12.03 24.62 10.87
N SER A 595 -12.27 23.34 10.57
CA SER A 595 -11.86 22.19 11.39
C SER A 595 -11.57 20.99 10.51
N PRO A 596 -10.61 20.10 10.85
CA PRO A 596 -10.46 18.79 10.21
C PRO A 596 -11.64 17.84 10.50
N TYR A 597 -12.48 18.18 11.47
CA TYR A 597 -13.55 17.31 11.98
C TYR A 597 -14.92 17.93 11.75
N VAL A 598 -15.89 17.09 11.39
CA VAL A 598 -17.33 17.38 11.36
C VAL A 598 -18.05 16.35 12.22
N SER A 599 -18.82 16.81 13.21
CA SER A 599 -19.66 15.92 14.03
C SER A 599 -21.04 15.78 13.40
N VAL A 600 -21.51 14.54 13.25
CA VAL A 600 -22.79 14.22 12.63
C VAL A 600 -23.63 13.37 13.58
N ARG A 601 -24.83 13.84 13.89
CA ARG A 601 -25.83 13.05 14.62
C ARG A 601 -26.84 12.47 13.65
N LEU A 602 -27.00 11.15 13.69
CA LEU A 602 -27.90 10.39 12.84
C LEU A 602 -28.99 9.76 13.70
N PRO A 603 -30.20 10.34 13.80
CA PRO A 603 -31.34 9.64 14.38
C PRO A 603 -31.59 8.28 13.70
N GLY A 604 -32.33 7.38 14.35
CA GLY A 604 -32.65 6.08 13.76
C GLY A 604 -33.36 6.23 12.42
N SER A 605 -33.00 5.39 11.45
CA SER A 605 -33.60 5.35 10.11
C SER A 605 -33.53 6.69 9.36
N THR A 606 -32.44 7.42 9.54
CA THR A 606 -32.17 8.67 8.83
C THR A 606 -30.94 8.57 7.94
N GLN A 607 -30.87 9.47 6.98
CA GLN A 607 -29.70 9.67 6.14
C GLN A 607 -29.44 11.16 5.92
N VAL A 608 -28.20 11.51 5.62
CA VAL A 608 -27.81 12.88 5.26
C VAL A 608 -26.75 12.85 4.18
N ARG A 609 -26.88 13.71 3.18
CA ARG A 609 -25.81 14.00 2.22
C ARG A 609 -25.01 15.19 2.71
N LEU A 610 -23.71 15.01 2.94
CA LEU A 610 -22.80 16.11 3.25
C LEU A 610 -22.06 16.53 1.98
N THR A 611 -22.04 17.83 1.72
CA THR A 611 -21.09 18.44 0.78
C THR A 611 -20.10 19.25 1.58
N LEU A 612 -18.82 18.88 1.49
CA LEU A 612 -17.71 19.51 2.20
C LEU A 612 -16.89 20.31 1.20
N THR A 613 -16.54 21.54 1.54
CA THR A 613 -15.42 22.23 0.88
C THR A 613 -14.20 22.09 1.77
N MET A 614 -13.05 21.78 1.19
CA MET A 614 -11.83 21.52 1.96
C MET A 614 -10.57 21.89 1.20
N THR A 615 -9.51 22.16 1.95
CA THR A 615 -8.15 22.21 1.42
C THR A 615 -7.43 20.95 1.88
N LEU A 616 -6.88 20.19 0.92
CA LEU A 616 -6.04 19.05 1.23
C LEU A 616 -4.75 19.52 1.92
N ARG A 617 -4.33 18.78 2.95
CA ARG A 617 -3.08 19.06 3.71
C ARG A 617 -3.00 20.49 4.28
N GLY A 618 -4.16 21.11 4.56
CA GLY A 618 -4.25 22.45 5.15
C GLY A 618 -4.01 22.49 6.67
N ALA A 619 -3.86 21.34 7.33
CA ALA A 619 -3.61 21.20 8.76
C ALA A 619 -2.38 20.30 9.03
N THR A 620 -1.81 20.39 10.22
CA THR A 620 -0.68 19.54 10.62
C THR A 620 -1.14 18.09 10.83
N PRO A 621 -0.52 17.10 10.16
CA PRO A 621 -0.92 15.70 10.30
C PRO A 621 -0.66 15.18 11.72
N THR A 622 -1.55 14.31 12.21
CA THR A 622 -1.49 13.72 13.55
C THR A 622 -2.22 12.39 13.64
N TYR A 623 -1.77 11.51 14.54
CA TYR A 623 -2.49 10.30 14.93
C TYR A 623 -3.53 10.53 16.02
N ARG A 624 -3.58 11.74 16.61
CA ARG A 624 -4.50 12.03 17.72
C ARG A 624 -5.95 11.84 17.31
N ALA A 625 -6.71 11.20 18.19
CA ALA A 625 -8.13 11.02 18.00
C ALA A 625 -8.88 12.36 18.16
N PRO A 626 -10.07 12.51 17.56
CA PRO A 626 -10.83 13.76 17.61
C PRO A 626 -11.08 14.29 19.03
N TRP A 627 -11.28 13.41 20.02
CA TRP A 627 -11.54 13.78 21.41
C TRP A 627 -10.29 14.19 22.21
N GLU A 628 -9.08 13.95 21.70
CA GLU A 628 -7.84 14.40 22.32
C GLU A 628 -7.49 15.84 21.93
N VAL A 629 -7.99 16.29 20.77
CA VAL A 629 -7.73 17.63 20.20
C VAL A 629 -8.86 18.61 20.51
N THR A 630 -10.08 18.12 20.74
CA THR A 630 -11.27 18.93 21.00
C THR A 630 -11.57 19.16 22.49
N GLY A 631 -10.81 18.53 23.39
CA GLY A 631 -10.95 18.59 24.86
C GLY A 631 -10.42 19.86 25.52
#